data_AF-A0A2V9W7Z8-F1
#
_entry.id   AF-A0A2V9W7Z8-F1
#
_cell.length_a   1.000
_cell.length_b   1.000
_cell.length_c   1.000
_cell.angle_alpha   90.00
_cell.angle_beta   90.00
_cell.angle_gamma   90.00
#
_symmetry.space_group_name_H-M   'P 1'
#
loop_
_entity.id
_entity.type
_entity.pdbx_description
1 polymer ?
#
loop_
_entity_poly.entity_id
_entity_poly.type
_entity_poly.pdbx_seq_one_letter_code
_entity_poly.pdbx_strand_id
1 'polypeptide(L)'
;MRLSQTSFLARARPTARTTRARLPNIVLDPILRSSSGAQLLDAAGTKLLVERLIPLADVVTPNVDEAAALTGLQVKDIDGMKAACANLHEKGASAIVITGGHLEKAIDLLSFTTERGIEQEIFKAERQRSNSTHGTGCAFATAMACHLALDRGLAEATLLAKTYVTAAISNGHPVGRGTDPVHHLYRMGQQRRAAGSGEA
;
A
#
# COMPACT_ATOMS: atom_id res chain seq x y z
N MET A 1 15.05 -18.02 32.30
CA MET A 1 13.81 -18.66 32.81
C MET A 1 12.88 -18.83 31.61
N ARG A 2 12.30 -20.03 31.46
CA ARG A 2 11.76 -20.62 30.24
C ARG A 2 10.40 -20.04 29.78
N LEU A 3 10.21 -20.10 28.46
CA LEU A 3 8.99 -20.37 27.65
C LEU A 3 7.83 -19.35 27.68
N SER A 4 7.51 -18.80 26.50
CA SER A 4 6.40 -19.38 25.71
C SER A 4 6.61 -19.16 24.21
N GLN A 5 6.58 -20.26 23.45
CA GLN A 5 6.28 -20.24 22.03
C GLN A 5 4.79 -19.93 21.90
N THR A 6 4.44 -18.91 21.14
CA THR A 6 3.07 -18.75 20.65
C THR A 6 3.12 -18.67 19.13
N SER A 7 3.15 -19.86 18.52
CA SER A 7 2.84 -20.07 17.12
C SER A 7 1.40 -19.63 16.85
N PHE A 8 1.20 -18.46 16.26
CA PHE A 8 -0.09 -18.08 15.68
C PHE A 8 -0.14 -18.59 14.23
N LEU A 9 -0.54 -19.84 14.08
CA LEU A 9 -0.92 -20.45 12.81
C LEU A 9 -2.44 -20.64 12.84
N ALA A 10 -3.16 -19.79 12.11
CA ALA A 10 -4.53 -20.06 11.72
C ALA A 10 -4.78 -19.47 10.32
N ARG A 11 -4.47 -20.26 9.29
CA ARG A 11 -5.13 -20.17 7.98
C ARG A 11 -5.73 -21.54 7.70
N ALA A 12 -7.00 -21.70 8.03
CA ALA A 12 -7.81 -22.79 7.49
C ALA A 12 -7.92 -22.58 5.97
N ARG A 13 -7.35 -23.49 5.17
CA ARG A 13 -7.57 -23.53 3.72
C ARG A 13 -8.67 -24.54 3.44
N PRO A 14 -9.83 -24.15 2.86
CA PRO A 14 -10.79 -25.14 2.41
C PRO A 14 -10.22 -25.85 1.19
N THR A 15 -10.08 -27.16 1.31
CA THR A 15 -9.78 -28.08 0.20
C THR A 15 -11.04 -28.34 -0.62
N ALA A 16 -10.84 -28.41 -1.94
CA ALA A 16 -11.74 -28.92 -2.98
C ALA A 16 -12.71 -27.94 -3.67
N ARG A 17 -12.23 -27.31 -4.74
CA ARG A 17 -12.91 -27.19 -6.04
C ARG A 17 -11.84 -27.00 -7.12
N THR A 18 -11.97 -27.70 -8.24
CA THR A 18 -11.00 -27.74 -9.35
C THR A 18 -10.83 -26.35 -10.00
N THR A 19 -9.82 -25.56 -9.61
CA THR A 19 -9.56 -24.22 -10.17
C THR A 19 -8.07 -23.86 -10.03
N ARG A 20 -7.47 -23.23 -11.05
CA ARG A 20 -6.11 -22.63 -11.05
C ARG A 20 -5.74 -22.10 -9.64
N ALA A 21 -4.58 -22.48 -9.12
CA ALA A 21 -4.11 -22.01 -7.82
C ALA A 21 -4.16 -20.46 -7.77
N ARG A 22 -4.89 -19.90 -6.80
CA ARG A 22 -4.93 -18.45 -6.57
C ARG A 22 -3.51 -18.00 -6.20
N LEU A 23 -2.97 -17.03 -6.92
CA LEU A 23 -1.68 -16.43 -6.59
C LEU A 23 -1.80 -15.72 -5.23
N PRO A 24 -0.89 -15.97 -4.27
CA PRO A 24 -0.86 -15.21 -3.03
C PRO A 24 -0.19 -13.85 -3.24
N ASN A 25 -0.45 -12.92 -2.32
CA ASN A 25 0.20 -11.61 -2.20
C ASN A 25 -0.06 -10.69 -3.40
N ILE A 26 -1.30 -10.70 -3.91
CA ILE A 26 -1.71 -9.81 -5.01
C ILE A 26 -1.91 -8.39 -4.46
N VAL A 27 -0.97 -7.49 -4.79
CA VAL A 27 -1.09 -6.05 -4.55
C VAL A 27 -1.59 -5.37 -5.82
N LEU A 28 -2.71 -4.67 -5.73
CA LEU A 28 -3.28 -3.89 -6.85
C LEU A 28 -3.06 -2.40 -6.61
N ASP A 29 -2.22 -1.78 -7.44
CA ASP A 29 -2.06 -0.32 -7.54
C ASP A 29 -3.02 0.21 -8.63
N PRO A 30 -4.15 0.83 -8.27
CA PRO A 30 -5.18 1.19 -9.24
C PRO A 30 -4.85 2.53 -9.92
N ILE A 31 -3.79 2.54 -10.74
CA ILE A 31 -3.31 3.76 -11.40
C ILE A 31 -4.36 4.27 -12.40
N LEU A 32 -5.11 5.30 -12.02
CA LEU A 32 -6.19 5.89 -12.85
C LEU A 32 -5.75 7.13 -13.62
N ARG A 33 -4.75 7.86 -13.11
CA ARG A 33 -4.20 9.08 -13.73
C ARG A 33 -2.69 9.03 -13.76
N SER A 34 -2.13 9.62 -14.81
CA SER A 34 -0.70 9.86 -14.90
C SER A 34 -0.27 11.00 -13.97
N SER A 35 1.05 11.10 -13.73
CA SER A 35 1.63 12.25 -13.01
C SER A 35 1.41 13.60 -13.71
N SER A 36 1.03 13.61 -15.00
CA SER A 36 0.64 14.82 -15.74
C SER A 36 -0.87 15.08 -15.73
N GLY A 37 -1.65 14.28 -14.98
CA GLY A 37 -3.10 14.43 -14.83
C GLY A 37 -3.95 13.77 -15.91
N ALA A 38 -3.33 13.22 -16.96
CA ALA A 38 -4.05 12.52 -18.02
C ALA A 38 -4.74 11.26 -17.47
N GLN A 39 -6.00 11.08 -17.85
CA GLN A 39 -6.79 9.89 -17.52
C GLN A 39 -6.22 8.68 -18.27
N LEU A 40 -5.85 7.63 -17.54
CA LEU A 40 -5.21 6.43 -18.11
C LEU A 40 -6.21 5.33 -18.46
N LEU A 41 -7.36 5.32 -17.78
CA LEU A 41 -8.45 4.38 -18.04
C LEU A 41 -9.74 5.15 -18.35
N ASP A 42 -10.44 4.72 -19.39
CA ASP A 42 -11.80 5.18 -19.65
C ASP A 42 -12.79 4.59 -18.62
N ALA A 43 -14.07 4.93 -18.77
CA ALA A 43 -15.11 4.44 -17.87
C ALA A 43 -15.25 2.90 -17.90
N ALA A 44 -15.04 2.27 -19.06
CA ALA A 44 -15.12 0.83 -19.21
C ALA A 44 -13.96 0.12 -18.52
N GLY A 45 -12.74 0.64 -18.66
CA GLY A 45 -11.54 0.16 -17.98
C GLY A 45 -11.65 0.30 -16.46
N THR A 46 -12.17 1.43 -15.98
CA THR A 46 -12.41 1.66 -14.54
C THR A 46 -13.44 0.67 -14.00
N LYS A 47 -14.53 0.43 -14.73
CA LYS A 47 -15.54 -0.57 -14.37
C LYS A 47 -14.94 -1.97 -14.28
N LEU A 48 -14.11 -2.36 -15.23
CA LEU A 48 -13.45 -3.67 -15.24
C LEU A 48 -12.49 -3.82 -14.05
N LEU A 49 -11.72 -2.77 -13.73
CA LEU A 49 -10.84 -2.77 -12.55
C LEU A 49 -11.64 -3.01 -11.27
N VAL A 50 -12.77 -2.31 -11.10
CA VAL A 50 -13.63 -2.45 -9.91
C VAL A 50 -14.31 -3.82 -9.85
N GLU A 51 -14.93 -4.27 -10.94
CA GLU A 51 -15.75 -5.49 -10.93
C GLU A 51 -14.93 -6.79 -11.03
N ARG A 52 -13.69 -6.72 -11.57
CA ARG A 52 -12.89 -7.92 -11.87
C ARG A 52 -11.56 -7.98 -11.16
N LEU A 53 -10.87 -6.85 -10.94
CA LEU A 53 -9.52 -6.86 -10.36
C LEU A 53 -9.52 -6.65 -8.85
N ILE A 54 -10.28 -5.68 -8.34
CA ILE A 54 -10.38 -5.41 -6.91
C ILE A 54 -10.75 -6.68 -6.10
N PRO A 55 -11.74 -7.50 -6.50
CA PRO A 55 -12.09 -8.71 -5.74
C PRO A 55 -11.03 -9.81 -5.72
N LEU A 56 -10.03 -9.74 -6.61
CA LEU A 56 -8.95 -10.72 -6.69
C LEU A 56 -7.74 -10.32 -5.84
N ALA A 57 -7.55 -9.03 -5.60
CA ALA A 57 -6.42 -8.50 -4.86
C ALA A 57 -6.47 -8.91 -3.38
N ASP A 58 -5.30 -9.20 -2.81
CA ASP A 58 -5.17 -9.36 -1.36
C ASP A 58 -5.16 -7.98 -0.69
N VAL A 59 -4.61 -6.96 -1.37
CA VAL A 59 -4.67 -5.56 -0.97
C VAL A 59 -4.71 -4.61 -2.17
N VAL A 60 -5.51 -3.55 -2.08
CA VAL A 60 -5.56 -2.45 -3.05
C VAL A 60 -4.92 -1.20 -2.45
N THR A 61 -4.08 -0.47 -3.19
CA THR A 61 -3.30 0.66 -2.65
C THR A 61 -3.59 2.01 -3.32
N PRO A 62 -4.86 2.48 -3.41
CA PRO A 62 -5.14 3.76 -4.04
C PRO A 62 -4.54 4.92 -3.24
N ASN A 63 -4.13 6.00 -3.90
CA ASN A 63 -4.00 7.29 -3.22
C ASN A 63 -5.37 7.95 -2.99
N VAL A 64 -5.41 9.08 -2.27
CA VAL A 64 -6.66 9.81 -1.99
C VAL A 64 -7.45 10.20 -3.24
N ASP A 65 -6.79 10.60 -4.33
CA ASP A 65 -7.45 11.01 -5.57
C ASP A 65 -8.01 9.81 -6.34
N GLU A 66 -7.28 8.70 -6.36
CA GLU A 66 -7.74 7.42 -6.92
C GLU A 66 -8.89 6.86 -6.11
N ALA A 67 -8.82 6.91 -4.77
CA ALA A 67 -9.91 6.50 -3.89
C ALA A 67 -11.18 7.33 -4.15
N ALA A 68 -11.03 8.65 -4.32
CA ALA A 68 -12.15 9.52 -4.69
C ALA A 68 -12.73 9.14 -6.06
N ALA A 69 -11.90 8.86 -7.05
CA ALA A 69 -12.34 8.45 -8.38
C ALA A 69 -13.03 7.07 -8.41
N LEU A 70 -12.55 6.09 -7.63
CA LEU A 70 -13.12 4.74 -7.55
C LEU A 70 -14.45 4.69 -6.80
N THR A 71 -14.64 5.59 -5.83
CA THR A 71 -15.81 5.58 -4.93
C THR A 71 -16.83 6.66 -5.28
N GLY A 72 -16.44 7.72 -5.98
CA GLY A 72 -17.24 8.92 -6.19
C GLY A 72 -17.36 9.82 -4.96
N LEU A 73 -16.62 9.52 -3.89
CA LEU A 73 -16.62 10.27 -2.63
C LEU A 73 -15.51 11.32 -2.60
N GLN A 74 -15.67 12.38 -1.79
CA GLN A 74 -14.56 13.28 -1.48
C GLN A 74 -13.68 12.67 -0.38
N VAL A 75 -12.37 12.59 -0.61
CA VAL A 75 -11.39 12.03 0.34
C VAL A 75 -10.37 13.09 0.69
N LYS A 76 -10.65 13.90 1.72
CA LYS A 76 -9.81 15.04 2.14
C LYS A 76 -9.18 14.89 3.52
N ASP A 77 -9.69 13.94 4.31
CA ASP A 77 -9.29 13.70 5.68
C ASP A 77 -9.46 12.22 6.04
N ILE A 78 -9.18 11.87 7.29
CA ILE A 78 -9.29 10.50 7.81
C ILE A 78 -10.72 9.96 7.68
N ASP A 79 -11.74 10.79 7.90
CA ASP A 79 -13.12 10.31 7.87
C ASP A 79 -13.58 10.04 6.42
N GLY A 80 -13.16 10.88 5.47
CA GLY A 80 -13.28 10.61 4.04
C GLY A 80 -12.54 9.33 3.62
N MET A 81 -11.34 9.09 4.14
CA MET A 81 -10.62 7.83 3.89
C MET A 81 -11.40 6.62 4.41
N LYS A 82 -11.96 6.69 5.62
CA LYS A 82 -12.77 5.61 6.20
C LYS A 82 -14.01 5.32 5.36
N ALA A 83 -14.71 6.36 4.91
CA ALA A 83 -15.88 6.22 4.05
C ALA A 83 -15.52 5.58 2.70
N ALA A 84 -14.40 5.99 2.10
CA ALA A 84 -13.88 5.38 0.88
C ALA A 84 -13.51 3.91 1.09
N CYS A 85 -12.86 3.56 2.21
CA CYS A 85 -12.57 2.17 2.55
C CYS A 85 -13.84 1.33 2.67
N ALA A 86 -14.87 1.82 3.37
CA ALA A 86 -16.15 1.10 3.49
C ALA A 86 -16.77 0.83 2.11
N ASN A 87 -16.79 1.83 1.23
CA ASN A 87 -17.31 1.68 -0.13
C ASN A 87 -16.48 0.71 -1.00
N LEU A 88 -15.16 0.69 -0.83
CA LEU A 88 -14.28 -0.25 -1.54
C LEU A 88 -14.42 -1.69 -1.01
N HIS A 89 -14.69 -1.86 0.29
CA HIS A 89 -15.04 -3.17 0.85
C HIS A 89 -16.37 -3.69 0.27
N GLU A 90 -17.39 -2.83 0.10
CA GLU A 90 -18.64 -3.19 -0.59
C GLU A 90 -18.41 -3.64 -2.04
N LYS A 91 -17.35 -3.13 -2.69
CA LYS A 91 -16.92 -3.53 -4.04
C LYS A 91 -16.05 -4.80 -4.04
N GLY A 92 -15.81 -5.42 -2.89
CA GLY A 92 -15.15 -6.71 -2.76
C GLY A 92 -13.66 -6.67 -2.39
N ALA A 93 -13.11 -5.51 -2.05
CA ALA A 93 -11.73 -5.43 -1.56
C ALA A 93 -11.59 -6.10 -0.17
N SER A 94 -10.64 -7.02 -0.01
CA SER A 94 -10.35 -7.65 1.29
C SER A 94 -9.50 -6.78 2.21
N ALA A 95 -8.54 -6.07 1.63
CA ALA A 95 -7.72 -5.07 2.32
C ALA A 95 -7.45 -3.88 1.41
N ILE A 96 -7.32 -2.71 2.01
CA ILE A 96 -7.15 -1.44 1.32
C ILE A 96 -6.13 -0.62 2.10
N VAL A 97 -5.17 -0.02 1.42
CA VAL A 97 -4.31 1.03 1.96
C VAL A 97 -4.54 2.31 1.17
N ILE A 98 -5.26 3.27 1.75
CA ILE A 98 -5.38 4.59 1.13
C ILE A 98 -4.15 5.42 1.52
N THR A 99 -3.34 5.79 0.55
CA THR A 99 -2.15 6.62 0.76
C THR A 99 -2.50 8.11 0.70
N GLY A 100 -2.14 8.86 1.74
CA GLY A 100 -2.49 10.28 1.91
C GLY A 100 -1.29 11.21 1.88
N GLY A 101 -0.20 10.84 1.21
CA GLY A 101 1.02 11.65 1.11
C GLY A 101 0.81 13.07 0.54
N HIS A 102 -0.28 13.30 -0.19
CA HIS A 102 -0.67 14.61 -0.74
C HIS A 102 -1.42 15.51 0.25
N LEU A 103 -1.95 14.95 1.35
CA LEU A 103 -2.62 15.71 2.40
C LEU A 103 -1.60 16.52 3.23
N GLU A 104 -2.08 17.51 3.97
CA GLU A 104 -1.23 18.38 4.81
C GLU A 104 -0.41 17.57 5.82
N LYS A 105 -0.99 16.48 6.34
CA LYS A 105 -0.31 15.43 7.09
C LYS A 105 -0.25 14.16 6.24
N ALA A 106 0.93 13.55 6.11
CA ALA A 106 1.11 12.31 5.34
C ALA A 106 0.55 11.11 6.14
N ILE A 107 -0.76 10.94 6.07
CA ILE A 107 -1.52 9.89 6.76
C ILE A 107 -1.88 8.80 5.75
N ASP A 108 -1.57 7.55 6.06
CA ASP A 108 -2.09 6.41 5.32
C ASP A 108 -3.05 5.63 6.22
N LEU A 109 -4.15 5.13 5.64
CA LEU A 109 -5.14 4.33 6.34
C LEU A 109 -5.14 2.91 5.76
N LEU A 110 -4.82 1.93 6.59
CA LEU A 110 -5.04 0.52 6.29
C LEU A 110 -6.43 0.12 6.82
N SER A 111 -7.21 -0.56 5.99
CA SER A 111 -8.52 -1.13 6.35
C SER A 111 -8.58 -2.55 5.81
N PHE A 112 -8.90 -3.54 6.65
CA PHE A 112 -8.89 -4.95 6.25
C PHE A 112 -9.96 -5.77 6.97
N THR A 113 -10.47 -6.81 6.29
CA THR A 113 -11.48 -7.71 6.85
C THR A 113 -10.84 -8.83 7.68
N THR A 114 -11.34 -9.01 8.90
CA THR A 114 -11.02 -10.13 9.79
C THR A 114 -12.29 -10.92 10.13
N GLU A 115 -12.14 -12.05 10.84
CA GLU A 115 -13.28 -12.83 11.36
C GLU A 115 -14.15 -12.03 12.34
N ARG A 116 -13.63 -10.93 12.90
CA ARG A 116 -14.33 -10.06 13.87
C ARG A 116 -14.99 -8.86 13.21
N GLY A 117 -14.82 -8.68 11.89
CA GLY A 117 -15.32 -7.53 11.14
C GLY A 117 -14.19 -6.75 10.47
N ILE A 118 -14.44 -5.47 10.19
CA ILE A 118 -13.45 -4.59 9.57
C ILE A 118 -12.56 -3.97 10.66
N GLU A 119 -11.25 -4.10 10.49
CA GLU A 119 -10.23 -3.47 11.33
C GLU A 119 -9.50 -2.38 10.56
N GLN A 120 -9.02 -1.35 11.28
CA GLN A 120 -8.37 -0.18 10.69
C GLN A 120 -7.14 0.25 11.48
N GLU A 121 -6.08 0.63 10.76
CA GLU A 121 -4.84 1.14 11.32
C GLU A 121 -4.39 2.41 10.59
N ILE A 122 -3.90 3.39 11.37
CA ILE A 122 -3.49 4.70 10.85
C ILE A 122 -1.98 4.84 10.97
N PHE A 123 -1.33 5.11 9.84
CA PHE A 123 0.11 5.31 9.75
C PHE A 123 0.41 6.79 9.48
N LYS A 124 0.97 7.47 10.48
CA LYS A 124 1.32 8.89 10.40
C LYS A 124 2.79 9.05 10.06
N ALA A 125 3.10 10.01 9.18
CA ALA A 125 4.45 10.52 8.99
C ALA A 125 4.43 12.04 8.76
N GLU A 126 5.59 12.66 8.92
CA GLU A 126 5.79 14.03 8.49
C GLU A 126 5.74 14.11 6.96
N ARG A 127 5.06 15.14 6.44
CA ARG A 127 5.03 15.42 5.01
C ARG A 127 6.43 15.82 4.56
N GLN A 128 7.01 15.05 3.66
CA GLN A 128 8.31 15.36 3.09
C GLN A 128 8.19 16.55 2.13
N ARG A 129 8.86 17.66 2.44
CA ARG A 129 8.98 18.81 1.52
C ARG A 129 10.08 18.49 0.50
N SER A 130 9.71 17.76 -0.55
CA SER A 130 10.62 17.37 -1.63
C SER A 130 9.87 17.37 -2.96
N ASN A 131 10.59 17.66 -4.06
CA ASN A 131 10.08 17.53 -5.42
C ASN A 131 10.25 16.10 -5.97
N SER A 132 10.96 15.22 -5.25
CA SER A 132 11.21 13.83 -5.60
C SER A 132 10.03 12.91 -5.28
N THR A 133 8.87 13.19 -5.87
CA THR A 133 7.61 12.48 -5.59
C THR A 133 7.10 11.64 -6.76
N HIS A 134 7.76 11.70 -7.92
CA HIS A 134 7.40 10.88 -9.07
C HIS A 134 7.70 9.40 -8.77
N GLY A 135 6.70 8.54 -8.99
CA GLY A 135 6.79 7.10 -8.74
C GLY A 135 6.54 6.67 -7.28
N THR A 136 6.13 7.56 -6.38
CA THR A 136 5.87 7.23 -4.96
C THR A 136 4.80 6.15 -4.77
N GLY A 137 3.71 6.20 -5.54
CA GLY A 137 2.64 5.18 -5.51
C GLY A 137 3.16 3.79 -5.91
N CYS A 138 3.80 3.70 -7.09
CA CYS A 138 4.37 2.43 -7.56
C CYS A 138 5.46 1.91 -6.63
N ALA A 139 6.28 2.79 -6.06
CA ALA A 139 7.28 2.44 -5.05
C ALA A 139 6.65 1.85 -3.79
N PHE A 140 5.53 2.44 -3.34
CA PHE A 140 4.76 1.95 -2.19
C PHE A 140 4.18 0.55 -2.46
N ALA A 141 3.44 0.39 -3.56
CA ALA A 141 2.81 -0.87 -3.94
C ALA A 141 3.85 -1.99 -4.13
N THR A 142 4.97 -1.67 -4.77
CA THR A 142 6.08 -2.61 -4.97
C THR A 142 6.72 -3.01 -3.63
N ALA A 143 7.00 -2.06 -2.75
CA ALA A 143 7.56 -2.34 -1.43
C ALA A 143 6.60 -3.21 -0.60
N MET A 144 5.29 -2.92 -0.65
CA MET A 144 4.27 -3.72 0.01
C MET A 144 4.25 -5.15 -0.54
N ALA A 145 4.26 -5.34 -1.86
CA ALA A 145 4.30 -6.66 -2.50
C ALA A 145 5.55 -7.45 -2.07
N CYS A 146 6.72 -6.81 -2.04
CA CYS A 146 7.97 -7.43 -1.58
C CYS A 146 7.88 -7.86 -0.10
N HIS A 147 7.28 -7.05 0.77
CA HIS A 147 7.14 -7.39 2.18
C HIS A 147 6.12 -8.51 2.42
N LEU A 148 5.01 -8.53 1.69
CA LEU A 148 4.05 -9.64 1.73
C LEU A 148 4.67 -10.94 1.20
N ALA A 149 5.51 -10.86 0.16
CA ALA A 149 6.26 -12.01 -0.36
C ALA A 149 7.31 -12.56 0.64
N LEU A 150 7.68 -11.77 1.65
CA LEU A 150 8.54 -12.17 2.78
C LEU A 150 7.70 -12.60 4.00
N ASP A 151 6.44 -12.98 3.80
CA ASP A 151 5.48 -13.44 4.82
C ASP A 151 5.20 -12.43 5.95
N ARG A 152 5.41 -11.13 5.71
CA ARG A 152 5.04 -10.09 6.68
C ARG A 152 3.54 -9.83 6.66
N GLY A 153 2.98 -9.47 7.81
CA GLY A 153 1.56 -9.10 7.94
C GLY A 153 1.25 -7.77 7.23
N LEU A 154 -0.04 -7.51 6.96
CA LEU A 154 -0.50 -6.30 6.25
C LEU A 154 -0.04 -5.00 6.92
N ALA A 155 -0.20 -4.90 8.24
CA ALA A 155 0.21 -3.73 9.02
C ALA A 155 1.72 -3.48 8.94
N GLU A 156 2.52 -4.54 9.11
CA GLU A 156 3.97 -4.46 9.03
C GLU A 156 4.44 -4.10 7.61
N ALA A 157 3.88 -4.76 6.58
CA ALA A 157 4.18 -4.47 5.19
C ALA A 157 3.83 -3.01 4.82
N THR A 158 2.69 -2.50 5.31
CA THR A 158 2.26 -1.10 5.13
C THR A 158 3.26 -0.13 5.77
N LEU A 159 3.63 -0.36 7.03
CA LEU A 159 4.60 0.48 7.75
C LEU A 159 5.96 0.51 7.05
N LEU A 160 6.46 -0.65 6.64
CA LEU A 160 7.76 -0.76 5.98
C LEU A 160 7.76 -0.15 4.58
N ALA A 161 6.67 -0.31 3.81
CA ALA A 161 6.49 0.36 2.53
C ALA A 161 6.46 1.89 2.68
N LYS A 162 5.70 2.41 3.65
CA LYS A 162 5.68 3.85 3.97
C LYS A 162 7.06 4.38 4.34
N THR A 163 7.81 3.62 5.16
CA THR A 163 9.17 3.98 5.58
C THR A 163 10.14 3.98 4.40
N TYR A 164 10.05 2.98 3.50
CA TYR A 164 10.84 2.91 2.29
C TYR A 164 10.60 4.13 1.40
N VAL A 165 9.34 4.44 1.09
CA VAL A 165 8.99 5.58 0.23
C VAL A 165 9.39 6.90 0.87
N THR A 166 9.17 7.07 2.17
CA THR A 166 9.60 8.29 2.89
C THR A 166 11.10 8.52 2.72
N ALA A 167 11.91 7.49 2.96
CA ALA A 167 13.35 7.61 2.82
C ALA A 167 13.81 7.78 1.35
N ALA A 168 13.13 7.13 0.40
CA ALA A 168 13.41 7.30 -1.03
C ALA A 168 13.11 8.73 -1.53
N ILE A 169 12.07 9.38 -0.98
CA ILE A 169 11.77 10.79 -1.23
C ILE A 169 12.85 11.70 -0.60
N SER A 170 13.22 11.46 0.66
CA SER A 170 14.20 12.30 1.38
C SER A 170 15.61 12.22 0.79
N ASN A 171 15.96 11.11 0.14
CA ASN A 171 17.24 10.91 -0.54
C ASN A 171 17.15 11.12 -2.05
N GLY A 172 16.03 11.68 -2.54
CA GLY A 172 15.84 12.05 -3.93
C GLY A 172 16.84 13.08 -4.41
N HIS A 173 17.19 13.02 -5.68
CA HIS A 173 18.06 14.00 -6.32
C HIS A 173 17.35 14.63 -7.52
N PRO A 174 17.56 15.93 -7.79
CA PRO A 174 16.98 16.58 -8.95
C PRO A 174 17.45 15.93 -10.26
N VAL A 175 16.50 15.63 -11.16
CA VAL A 175 16.76 15.10 -12.49
C VAL A 175 15.95 15.90 -13.51
N GLY A 176 16.65 16.72 -14.30
CA GLY A 176 16.00 17.53 -15.32
C GLY A 176 15.25 18.73 -14.73
N ARG A 177 14.06 19.04 -15.28
CA ARG A 177 13.28 20.26 -14.97
C ARG A 177 11.86 19.98 -14.45
N GLY A 178 11.49 18.72 -14.26
CA GLY A 178 10.12 18.30 -13.89
C GLY A 178 10.01 17.86 -12.42
N THR A 179 8.97 17.08 -12.11
CA THR A 179 8.89 16.36 -10.83
C THR A 179 9.97 15.29 -10.79
N ASP A 180 10.78 15.29 -9.74
CA ASP A 180 11.92 14.40 -9.63
C ASP A 180 11.48 12.98 -9.25
N PRO A 181 12.20 11.94 -9.67
CA PRO A 181 11.93 10.58 -9.24
C PRO A 181 12.35 10.35 -7.78
N VAL A 182 11.69 9.41 -7.11
CA VAL A 182 12.19 8.88 -5.84
C VAL A 182 13.53 8.15 -6.03
N HIS A 183 14.41 8.21 -5.03
CA HIS A 183 15.69 7.50 -5.10
C HIS A 183 15.56 6.07 -4.58
N HIS A 184 15.24 5.13 -5.46
CA HIS A 184 15.07 3.70 -5.09
C HIS A 184 16.34 3.06 -4.50
N LEU A 185 17.52 3.53 -4.90
CA LEU A 185 18.82 2.95 -4.58
C LEU A 185 19.53 3.61 -3.39
N TYR A 186 18.83 4.45 -2.61
CA TYR A 186 19.42 5.22 -1.50
C TYR A 186 20.16 4.37 -0.46
N ARG A 187 19.84 3.07 -0.36
CA ARG A 187 20.50 2.11 0.55
C ARG A 187 21.73 1.44 -0.04
N MET A 188 21.97 1.49 -1.36
CA MET A 188 23.11 0.80 -1.98
C MET A 188 24.46 1.43 -1.61
N GLY A 189 24.49 2.72 -1.30
CA GLY A 189 25.70 3.43 -0.86
C GLY A 189 25.92 3.45 0.65
N GLN A 190 24.97 2.95 1.46
CA GLN A 190 25.10 2.92 2.91
C GLN A 190 25.81 1.63 3.33
N GLN A 191 26.91 1.75 4.08
CA GLN A 191 27.52 0.58 4.72
C GLN A 191 26.45 -0.16 5.52
N ARG A 192 26.28 -1.47 5.28
CA ARG A 192 25.39 -2.30 6.10
C ARG A 192 25.82 -2.10 7.55
N ARG A 193 24.93 -1.57 8.39
CA ARG A 193 25.14 -1.64 9.85
C ARG A 193 25.33 -3.12 10.16
N ALA A 194 26.50 -3.48 10.69
CA ALA A 194 26.75 -4.83 11.17
C ALA A 194 25.58 -5.18 12.10
N ALA A 195 24.88 -6.27 11.81
CA ALA A 195 23.95 -6.84 12.78
C ALA A 195 24.79 -7.08 14.04
N GLY A 196 24.45 -6.40 15.13
CA GLY A 196 25.18 -6.56 16.38
C GLY A 196 25.30 -8.04 16.67
N SER A 197 26.53 -8.53 16.70
CA SER A 197 26.86 -9.84 17.23
C SER A 197 26.44 -9.82 18.70
N GLY A 198 25.23 -10.28 18.97
CA GLY A 198 24.85 -10.72 20.30
C GLY A 198 25.67 -11.96 20.61
N GLU A 199 26.90 -11.74 21.08
CA GLU A 199 27.66 -12.74 21.81
C GLU A 199 27.42 -12.54 23.31
N ALA A 200 27.05 -13.66 23.94
CA ALA A 200 26.88 -13.99 25.35
C ALA A 200 25.65 -13.44 26.10
#